data_AF-A0A836QQV7-F1
#
_entry.id   AF-A0A836QQV7-F1
#
_cell.length_a   1.000
_cell.length_b   1.000
_cell.length_c   1.000
_cell.angle_alpha   90.00
_cell.angle_beta   90.00
_cell.angle_gamma   90.00
#
_symmetry.space_group_name_H-M   'P 1'
#
loop_
_entity.id
_entity.type
_entity.pdbx_description
1 polymer ?
#
loop_
_entity_poly.entity_id
_entity_poly.type
_entity_poly.pdbx_seq_one_letter_code
_entity_poly.pdbx_strand_id
1 'polypeptide(L)' 'MELFESLIFGFHTIVGWKPLLVIVAGVIVGILVGAMPGLSPSTGVALLVPFSYTMSPTLAIV' A
#
# COMPACT_ATOMS: atom_id res chain seq x y z
N MET A 1 8.11 7.95 26.55
CA MET A 1 6.69 8.30 26.31
C MET A 1 6.46 8.69 24.85
N GLU A 2 7.35 9.45 24.20
CA GLU A 2 7.25 9.78 22.76
C GLU A 2 7.06 8.57 21.83
N LEU A 3 7.79 7.46 22.05
CA LEU A 3 7.68 6.29 21.17
C LEU A 3 6.24 5.71 21.16
N PHE A 4 5.56 5.76 22.31
CA PHE A 4 4.19 5.29 22.41
C PHE A 4 3.22 6.22 21.69
N GLU A 5 3.44 7.54 21.76
CA GLU A 5 2.65 8.52 21.01
C GLU A 5 2.84 8.37 19.50
N SER A 6 4.07 8.19 19.03
CA SER A 6 4.36 7.96 17.61
C SER A 6 3.69 6.70 17.07
N LEU A 7 3.65 5.63 17.86
CA LEU A 7 2.94 4.40 17.48
C LEU A 7 1.43 4.63 17.39
N ILE A 8 0.84 5.26 18.41
CA ILE A 8 -0.61 5.58 18.41
C ILE A 8 -0.97 6.47 17.22
N PHE A 9 -0.15 7.47 16.91
CA PHE A 9 -0.34 8.34 15.75
C PHE A 9 -0.30 7.56 14.42
N GLY A 10 0.63 6.60 14.28
CA GLY A 10 0.70 5.72 13.11
C GLY A 10 -0.55 4.86 12.95
N PHE A 11 -1.01 4.20 14.03
CA PHE A 11 -2.24 3.41 14.00
C PHE A 11 -3.47 4.24 13.67
N HIS A 12 -3.59 5.43 14.27
CA HIS A 12 -4.68 6.36 13.98
C HIS A 12 -4.68 6.77 12.50
N THR A 13 -3.50 6.98 11.91
CA THR A 13 -3.36 7.32 10.49
C THR A 13 -3.86 6.18 9.59
N ILE A 14 -3.47 4.93 9.87
CA ILE A 14 -3.83 3.76 9.04
C ILE A 14 -5.33 3.47 9.06
N VAL A 15 -6.00 3.69 10.19
CA VAL A 15 -7.46 3.45 10.33
C VAL A 15 -8.31 4.51 9.60
N GLY A 16 -7.67 5.53 9.02
CA GLY A 16 -8.35 6.53 8.20
C GLY A 16 -9.00 5.94 6.94
N TRP A 17 -10.05 6.61 6.46
CA TRP A 17 -10.81 6.19 5.28
C TRP A 17 -9.95 6.07 4.00
N LYS A 18 -9.04 7.03 3.77
CA LYS A 18 -8.18 7.04 2.57
C LYS A 18 -7.17 5.88 2.56
N PRO A 19 -6.35 5.63 3.60
CA PRO A 19 -5.45 4.49 3.64
C PRO A 19 -6.17 3.15 3.50
N LEU A 20 -7.31 2.96 4.18
CA LEU A 20 -8.08 1.72 4.06
C LEU A 20 -8.53 1.43 2.62
N LEU A 21 -9.03 2.44 1.91
CA LEU A 21 -9.40 2.27 0.50
C LEU A 21 -8.19 1.94 -0.38
N VAL A 22 -7.05 2.60 -0.15
CA VAL A 22 -5.80 2.33 -0.89
C VAL A 22 -5.30 0.91 -0.62
N ILE A 23 -5.31 0.45 0.64
CA ILE A 23 -4.95 -0.92 1.01
C ILE A 23 -5.86 -1.93 0.30
N VAL A 24 -7.18 -1.75 0.37
CA VAL A 24 -8.13 -2.67 -0.25
C VAL A 24 -7.94 -2.71 -1.76
N ALA A 25 -7.85 -1.56 -2.41
CA ALA A 25 -7.61 -1.47 -3.84
C ALA A 25 -6.26 -2.08 -4.23
N GLY A 26 -5.20 -1.78 -3.48
CA GLY A 26 -3.85 -2.30 -3.70
C GLY A 26 -3.78 -3.82 -3.56
N VAL A 27 -4.47 -4.39 -2.57
CA VAL A 27 -4.58 -5.85 -2.39
C VAL A 27 -5.33 -6.49 -3.56
N ILE A 28 -6.46 -5.92 -3.99
CA ILE A 28 -7.22 -6.44 -5.13
C ILE A 28 -6.34 -6.43 -6.39
N VAL A 29 -5.70 -5.30 -6.69
CA VAL A 29 -4.83 -5.16 -7.86
C VAL A 29 -3.63 -6.11 -7.75
N GLY A 30 -3.02 -6.24 -6.57
CA GLY A 30 -1.90 -7.15 -6.33
C GLY A 30 -2.27 -8.62 -6.55
N ILE A 31 -3.45 -9.05 -6.08
CA ILE A 31 -3.97 -10.41 -6.33
C ILE A 31 -4.20 -10.63 -7.82
N LEU A 32 -4.83 -9.67 -8.51
CA LEU A 32 -5.07 -9.77 -9.95
C LEU A 32 -3.76 -9.89 -10.73
N VAL A 33 -2.76 -9.05 -10.41
CA VAL A 33 -1.45 -9.09 -11.06
C VAL A 33 -0.68 -10.37 -10.74
N GLY A 34 -0.73 -10.83 -9.49
CA GLY A 34 -0.07 -12.06 -9.07
C GLY A 34 -0.70 -13.33 -9.66
N ALA A 35 -2.00 -13.31 -9.96
CA ALA A 35 -2.71 -14.43 -10.56
C ALA A 35 -2.58 -14.52 -12.09
N MET A 36 -2.04 -13.47 -12.75
CA MET A 36 -1.89 -13.47 -14.22
C MET A 36 -0.84 -14.51 -14.68
N PRO A 37 -1.16 -15.36 -15.66
CA PRO A 37 -0.21 -16.34 -16.19
C PRO A 37 0.90 -15.65 -16.98
N GLY A 38 2.14 -16.11 -16.80
CA GLY A 38 3.31 -15.56 -17.52
C GLY A 38 3.96 -14.33 -16.89
N LEU A 39 3.41 -13.80 -15.78
CA LEU A 39 4.05 -12.76 -14.98
C LEU A 39 4.85 -13.39 -13.83
N SER A 40 6.13 -13.03 -13.74
CA SER A 40 6.91 -13.33 -12.55
C SER A 40 6.54 -12.34 -11.42
N PRO A 41 6.68 -12.71 -10.14
CA PRO A 41 6.41 -11.80 -9.03
C PRO A 41 7.19 -10.48 -9.13
N SER A 42 8.44 -10.51 -9.59
CA SER A 42 9.27 -9.31 -9.74
C SER A 42 8.74 -8.38 -10.84
N THR A 43 8.27 -8.93 -11.96
CA THR A 43 7.63 -8.15 -13.03
C THR A 43 6.33 -7.51 -12.53
N GLY A 44 5.51 -8.25 -11.76
CA GLY A 44 4.28 -7.71 -11.17
C GLY A 44 4.54 -6.51 -10.26
N VAL A 45 5.53 -6.61 -9.37
CA VAL A 45 5.95 -5.49 -8.50
C VAL A 45 6.44 -4.32 -9.33
N ALA A 46 7.29 -4.55 -10.33
CA ALA A 46 7.82 -3.48 -11.19
C ALA A 46 6.72 -2.69 -11.93
N LEU A 47 5.60 -3.35 -12.29
CA LEU A 47 4.45 -2.70 -12.92
C LEU A 47 3.61 -1.88 -11.93
N LEU A 48 3.57 -2.28 -10.65
CA LEU A 48 2.74 -1.64 -9.64
C LEU A 48 3.45 -0.47 -8.93
N VAL A 49 4.77 -0.54 -8.78
CA VAL A 49 5.58 0.49 -8.10
C VAL A 49 5.37 1.92 -8.64
N PRO A 50 5.25 2.18 -9.96
CA PRO A 50 5.03 3.52 -10.48
C PRO A 50 3.76 4.19 -9.96
N PHE A 51 2.73 3.43 -9.60
CA PHE A 51 1.49 3.98 -9.05
C PHE A 51 1.73 4.59 -7.66
N SER A 52 2.56 3.95 -6.83
CA SER A 52 2.90 4.46 -5.49
C SER A 52 3.68 5.78 -5.55
N TYR A 53 4.47 6.03 -6.60
CA TYR A 53 5.21 7.29 -6.77
C TYR A 53 4.32 8.52 -7.00
N THR A 54 3.07 8.31 -7.40
CA THR A 54 2.09 9.40 -7.59
C THR A 54 1.31 9.74 -6.32
N MET A 55 1.44 8.91 -5.27
CA MET A 55 0.69 9.05 -4.03
C MET A 55 1.42 9.95 -3.02
N SER A 56 0.71 10.41 -1.98
CA SER A 56 1.36 11.10 -0.88
C SER A 56 2.28 10.14 -0.12
N PRO A 57 3.37 10.61 0.53
CA PRO A 57 4.32 9.74 1.23
C PRO A 57 3.65 8.83 2.27
N THR A 58 2.61 9.32 2.94
CA THR A 58 1.83 8.56 3.91
C THR A 58 1.05 7.42 3.26
N LEU A 59 0.48 7.63 2.08
CA LEU A 59 -0.30 6.60 1.37
C LEU A 59 0.59 5.63 0.59
N ALA A 60 1.74 6.09 0.09
CA ALA A 60 2.67 5.29 -0.69
C ALA A 60 3.38 4.20 0.14
N ILE A 61 3.47 4.37 1.47
CA ILE A 61 4.09 3.43 2.41
C ILE A 61 3.16 2.27 2.77
N VAL A 62 1.84 2.46 2.65
CA VAL A 62 0.80 1.50 3.08
C VAL A 62 0.41 0.58 1.94
#